data_AF-A0A1A0V435-F1
#
_entry.id   AF-A0A1A0V435-F1
#
_cell.length_a   1.000
_cell.length_b   1.000
_cell.length_c   1.000
_cell.angle_alpha   90.00
_cell.angle_beta   90.00
_cell.angle_gamma   90.00
#
_symmetry.space_group_name_H-M   'P 1'
#
loop_
_entity.id
_entity.type
_entity.pdbx_description
1 polymer ?
#
loop_
_entity_poly.entity_id
_entity_poly.type
_entity_poly.pdbx_seq_one_letter_code
_entity_poly.pdbx_strand_id
1 'polypeptide(L)'
;MTPVITGRCREIRAYLWYCVALFWPGVKVPNFEHPPERHPDIADLTDEQLQVVLEEGRRHLDRQRQDLERVQTRSATAATIGLAEIALLSNGGATVFRAGAFYLFPWLAAFICVFLGVAGAVSLLTTRPTVAAPHVNNIATYADGNPLYSAAYSYVQDVDVGDVTLSARVTILRDVALLLVVGALLYAVIWPFVQP
;
A
#
# COMPACT_ATOMS: atom_id res chain seq x y z
N MET A 1 -10.67 -13.13 5.93
CA MET A 1 -9.73 -12.38 6.79
C MET A 1 -8.44 -12.16 6.01
N THR A 2 -7.85 -10.96 6.05
CA THR A 2 -6.54 -10.69 5.45
C THR A 2 -5.45 -11.33 6.32
N PRO A 3 -4.42 -11.97 5.74
CA PRO A 3 -3.32 -12.50 6.52
C PRO A 3 -2.55 -11.35 7.20
N VAL A 4 -2.20 -11.52 8.48
CA VAL A 4 -1.40 -10.53 9.23
C VAL A 4 0.02 -11.05 9.38
N ILE A 5 0.97 -10.16 9.10
CA ILE A 5 2.39 -10.47 9.10
C ILE A 5 3.03 -9.94 10.39
N THR A 6 3.37 -10.84 11.31
CA THR A 6 4.06 -10.53 12.58
C THR A 6 5.58 -10.77 12.49
N GLY A 7 6.36 -10.18 13.42
CA GLY A 7 7.81 -10.44 13.60
C GLY A 7 8.77 -9.32 13.19
N ARG A 8 10.08 -9.51 13.43
CA ARG A 8 11.16 -8.50 13.18
C ARG A 8 11.36 -8.12 11.72
N CYS A 9 10.94 -8.96 10.76
CA CYS A 9 11.02 -8.70 9.32
C CYS A 9 9.62 -8.54 8.69
N ARG A 10 8.65 -8.02 9.45
CA ARG A 10 7.27 -7.89 8.97
C ARG A 10 7.13 -7.01 7.73
N GLU A 11 7.87 -5.91 7.68
CA GLU A 11 7.84 -4.92 6.59
C GLU A 11 8.32 -5.54 5.28
N ILE A 12 9.50 -6.15 5.30
CA ILE A 12 10.08 -6.83 4.12
C ILE A 12 9.15 -7.93 3.61
N ARG A 13 8.61 -8.77 4.51
CA ARG A 13 7.72 -9.87 4.11
C ARG A 13 6.41 -9.35 3.52
N ALA A 14 5.84 -8.28 4.09
CA ALA A 14 4.66 -7.64 3.53
C ALA A 14 4.98 -7.06 2.15
N TYR A 15 6.09 -6.35 2.01
CA TYR A 15 6.53 -5.79 0.73
C TYR A 15 6.66 -6.86 -0.36
N LEU A 16 7.33 -7.98 -0.06
CA LEU A 16 7.46 -9.10 -0.99
C LEU A 16 6.11 -9.70 -1.39
N TRP A 17 5.15 -9.78 -0.46
CA TRP A 17 3.78 -10.20 -0.78
C TRP A 17 3.09 -9.25 -1.76
N TYR A 18 3.29 -7.94 -1.61
CA TYR A 18 2.79 -6.95 -2.56
C TYR A 18 3.44 -7.11 -3.94
N CYS A 19 4.75 -7.35 -4.00
CA CYS A 19 5.43 -7.65 -5.26
C CYS A 19 4.89 -8.94 -5.92
N VAL A 20 4.63 -10.00 -5.14
CA VAL A 20 4.06 -11.25 -5.67
C VAL A 20 2.61 -11.06 -6.11
N ALA A 21 1.83 -10.24 -5.39
CA ALA A 21 0.44 -9.93 -5.74
C ALA A 21 0.31 -9.27 -7.12
N LEU A 22 1.37 -8.69 -7.67
CA LEU A 22 1.42 -8.22 -9.06
C LEU A 22 1.03 -9.33 -10.06
N PHE A 23 1.43 -10.57 -9.80
CA PHE A 23 1.18 -11.72 -10.68
C PHE A 23 -0.19 -12.36 -10.42
N TRP A 24 -0.87 -11.98 -9.34
CA TRP A 24 -2.22 -12.45 -9.03
C TRP A 24 -3.18 -11.28 -8.78
N PRO A 25 -3.73 -10.69 -9.85
CA PRO A 25 -4.67 -9.60 -9.72
C PRO A 25 -5.91 -10.03 -8.93
N GLY A 26 -6.34 -9.18 -7.99
CA GLY A 26 -7.51 -9.43 -7.15
C GLY A 26 -7.23 -10.20 -5.86
N VAL A 27 -5.98 -10.56 -5.56
CA VAL A 27 -5.62 -11.13 -4.25
C VAL A 27 -5.71 -10.07 -3.16
N LYS A 28 -6.27 -10.48 -2.01
CA LYS A 28 -6.27 -9.66 -0.79
C LYS A 28 -4.86 -9.64 -0.22
N VAL A 29 -4.25 -8.47 -0.20
CA VAL A 29 -2.91 -8.27 0.35
C VAL A 29 -2.93 -8.24 1.87
N PRO A 30 -1.86 -8.70 2.53
CA PRO A 30 -1.73 -8.69 3.98
C PRO A 30 -1.70 -7.27 4.54
N ASN A 31 -2.26 -7.09 5.73
CA ASN A 31 -2.14 -5.87 6.52
C ASN A 31 -1.09 -6.06 7.61
N PHE A 32 -0.51 -4.95 8.09
CA PHE A 32 0.50 -4.98 9.16
C PHE A 32 -0.07 -5.33 10.53
N GLU A 33 -1.34 -4.99 10.73
CA GLU A 33 -2.04 -5.18 11.99
C GLU A 33 -3.45 -5.70 11.69
N HIS A 34 -4.03 -6.41 12.66
CA HIS A 34 -5.46 -6.64 12.61
C HIS A 34 -6.16 -5.31 12.89
N PRO A 35 -7.25 -4.98 12.17
CA PRO A 35 -8.16 -3.95 12.65
C PRO A 35 -8.46 -4.24 14.11
N PRO A 36 -8.36 -3.27 15.02
CA PRO A 36 -8.70 -3.50 16.40
C PRO A 36 -10.10 -4.12 16.45
N GLU A 37 -10.25 -5.25 17.14
CA GLU A 37 -11.57 -5.78 17.49
C GLU A 37 -12.16 -4.88 18.59
N ARG A 38 -12.38 -3.60 18.26
CA ARG A 38 -13.19 -2.74 19.08
C ARG A 38 -14.63 -3.12 18.78
N HIS A 39 -15.30 -3.66 19.78
CA HIS A 39 -16.73 -3.45 19.90
C HIS A 39 -16.87 -1.99 20.30
N PRO A 40 -17.26 -1.09 19.39
CA PRO A 40 -17.46 0.29 19.76
C PRO A 40 -18.54 0.28 20.84
N ASP A 41 -18.24 0.91 21.98
CA ASP A 41 -19.19 1.05 23.08
C ASP A 41 -20.21 2.13 22.70
N ILE A 42 -21.01 1.80 21.69
CA ILE A 42 -22.03 2.65 21.09
C ILE A 42 -23.44 2.18 21.48
N ALA A 43 -23.53 1.12 22.30
CA ALA A 43 -24.80 0.53 22.75
C ALA A 43 -25.59 1.49 23.64
N ASP A 44 -24.89 2.32 24.41
CA ASP A 44 -25.48 3.28 25.34
C ASP A 44 -25.68 4.68 24.73
N LEU A 45 -25.40 4.85 23.42
CA LEU A 45 -25.57 6.14 22.76
C LEU A 45 -27.03 6.43 22.42
N THR A 46 -27.42 7.70 22.59
CA THR A 46 -28.73 8.19 22.14
C THR A 46 -28.79 8.27 20.61
N ASP A 47 -29.99 8.30 20.02
CA ASP A 47 -30.15 8.42 18.57
C ASP A 47 -29.47 9.67 17.99
N GLU A 48 -29.46 10.79 18.72
CA GLU A 48 -28.74 12.02 18.33
C GLU A 48 -27.22 11.78 18.28
N GLN A 49 -26.67 11.10 19.28
CA GLN A 49 -25.25 10.75 19.31
C GLN A 49 -24.88 9.77 18.20
N LEU A 50 -25.74 8.77 17.94
CA LEU A 50 -25.56 7.83 16.84
C LEU A 50 -25.58 8.53 15.47
N GLN A 51 -26.42 9.56 15.28
CA GLN A 51 -26.40 10.39 14.07
C GLN A 51 -25.07 11.14 13.90
N VAL A 52 -24.53 11.69 14.99
CA VAL A 52 -23.21 12.35 14.97
C VAL A 52 -22.12 11.35 14.58
N VAL A 53 -22.11 10.15 15.18
CA VAL A 53 -21.15 9.07 14.84
C VAL A 53 -21.25 8.71 13.37
N LEU A 54 -22.46 8.60 12.81
CA LEU A 54 -22.68 8.29 11.40
C LEU A 54 -22.14 9.39 10.49
N GLU A 55 -22.38 10.66 10.82
CA GLU A 55 -21.89 11.80 10.05
C GLU A 55 -20.36 11.90 10.08
N GLU A 56 -19.75 11.72 11.27
CA GLU A 56 -18.30 11.71 11.43
C GLU A 56 -17.66 10.52 10.72
N GLY A 57 -18.25 9.32 10.83
CA GLY A 57 -17.81 8.12 10.13
C GLY A 57 -17.82 8.31 8.61
N ARG A 58 -18.89 8.89 8.06
CA ARG A 58 -18.97 9.23 6.64
C ARG A 58 -17.89 10.24 6.23
N ARG A 59 -17.71 11.32 6.97
CA ARG A 59 -16.65 12.32 6.72
C ARG A 59 -15.25 11.71 6.81
N HIS A 60 -15.06 10.71 7.67
CA HIS A 60 -13.79 10.00 7.79
C HIS A 60 -13.53 9.08 6.60
N LEU A 61 -14.52 8.30 6.17
CA LEU A 61 -14.42 7.45 4.97
C LEU A 61 -14.16 8.27 3.70
N ASP A 62 -14.79 9.45 3.56
CA ASP A 62 -14.55 10.34 2.43
C ASP A 62 -13.09 10.86 2.42
N ARG A 63 -12.53 11.18 3.59
CA ARG A 63 -11.09 11.53 3.72
C ARG A 63 -10.18 10.35 3.35
N GLN A 64 -10.48 9.14 3.84
CA GLN A 64 -9.71 7.95 3.51
C GLN A 64 -9.73 7.64 2.01
N ARG A 65 -10.86 7.84 1.32
CA ARG A 65 -10.96 7.70 -0.14
C ARG A 65 -10.03 8.68 -0.86
N GLN A 66 -10.07 9.95 -0.46
CA GLN A 66 -9.19 10.97 -1.04
C GLN A 66 -7.71 10.63 -0.81
N ASP A 67 -7.35 10.13 0.37
CA ASP A 67 -5.98 9.74 0.67
C ASP A 67 -5.53 8.50 -0.12
N LEU A 68 -6.42 7.53 -0.34
CA LEU A 68 -6.15 6.39 -1.21
C LEU A 68 -5.93 6.81 -2.67
N GLU A 69 -6.73 7.75 -3.19
CA GLU A 69 -6.53 8.32 -4.54
C GLU A 69 -5.18 9.04 -4.66
N ARG A 70 -4.77 9.77 -3.61
CA ARG A 70 -3.44 10.39 -3.55
C ARG A 70 -2.33 9.34 -3.56
N VAL A 71 -2.47 8.25 -2.79
CA VAL A 71 -1.51 7.14 -2.80
C VAL A 71 -1.42 6.51 -4.18
N GLN A 72 -2.55 6.25 -4.85
CA GLN A 72 -2.57 5.69 -6.20
C GLN A 72 -1.91 6.62 -7.23
N THR A 73 -2.20 7.92 -7.15
CA THR A 73 -1.59 8.89 -8.05
C THR A 73 -0.07 8.96 -7.86
N ARG A 74 0.38 8.99 -6.60
CA ARG A 74 1.82 8.97 -6.27
C ARG A 74 2.49 7.66 -6.67
N SER A 75 1.81 6.52 -6.53
CA SER A 75 2.35 5.24 -6.98
C SER A 75 2.44 5.16 -8.51
N ALA A 76 1.49 5.75 -9.25
CA ALA A 76 1.58 5.87 -10.70
C ALA A 76 2.79 6.71 -11.11
N THR A 77 3.01 7.86 -10.48
CA THR A 77 4.20 8.68 -10.70
C THR A 77 5.49 7.91 -10.39
N ALA A 78 5.55 7.21 -9.25
CA ALA A 78 6.71 6.41 -8.87
C ALA A 78 6.98 5.28 -9.87
N ALA A 79 5.93 4.61 -10.38
CA ALA A 79 6.07 3.59 -11.41
C ALA A 79 6.65 4.16 -12.71
N THR A 80 6.17 5.33 -13.16
CA THR A 80 6.72 6.00 -14.36
C THR A 80 8.19 6.36 -14.18
N ILE A 81 8.57 6.92 -13.03
CA ILE A 81 9.96 7.26 -12.71
C ILE A 81 10.82 5.99 -12.69
N GLY A 82 10.39 4.94 -12.00
CA GLY A 82 11.14 3.69 -11.93
C GLY A 82 11.28 2.99 -13.28
N LEU A 83 10.28 3.06 -14.17
CA LEU A 83 10.42 2.56 -15.54
C LEU A 83 11.46 3.36 -16.34
N ALA A 84 11.53 4.67 -16.16
CA ALA A 84 12.57 5.49 -16.77
C ALA A 84 13.97 5.13 -16.22
N GLU A 85 14.09 4.86 -14.92
CA GLU A 85 15.34 4.38 -14.31
C GLU A 85 15.76 3.00 -14.84
N ILE A 86 14.82 2.06 -15.02
CA ILE A 86 15.11 0.75 -15.64
C ILE A 86 15.65 0.95 -17.06
N ALA A 87 15.05 1.84 -17.85
CA ALA A 87 15.53 2.13 -19.20
C ALA A 87 16.95 2.71 -19.18
N LEU A 88 17.23 3.64 -18.25
CA LEU A 88 18.55 4.22 -18.07
C LEU A 88 19.60 3.17 -17.67
N LEU A 89 19.28 2.31 -16.69
CA LEU A 89 20.13 1.22 -16.23
C LEU A 89 20.42 0.21 -17.35
N SER A 90 19.41 -0.09 -18.16
CA SER A 90 19.52 -1.02 -19.29
C SER A 90 20.46 -0.47 -20.37
N ASN A 91 20.40 0.83 -20.64
CA ASN A 91 21.29 1.49 -21.58
C ASN A 91 22.77 1.44 -21.13
N GLY A 92 23.03 1.58 -19.83
CA GLY A 92 24.37 1.48 -19.26
C GLY A 92 24.94 0.05 -19.16
N GLY A 93 24.10 -0.98 -19.35
CA GLY A 93 24.47 -2.37 -19.09
C GLY A 93 25.68 -2.85 -19.89
N ALA A 94 25.72 -2.59 -21.20
CA ALA A 94 26.82 -3.02 -22.06
C ALA A 94 28.18 -2.43 -21.63
N THR A 95 28.17 -1.20 -21.13
CA THR A 95 29.37 -0.52 -20.64
C THR A 95 29.85 -1.11 -19.32
N VAL A 96 28.93 -1.40 -18.40
CA VAL A 96 29.24 -2.05 -17.12
C VAL A 96 29.82 -3.46 -17.35
N PHE A 97 29.25 -4.25 -18.25
CA PHE A 97 29.76 -5.59 -18.58
C PHE A 97 31.19 -5.56 -19.10
N ARG A 98 31.58 -4.49 -19.81
CA ARG A 98 32.96 -4.30 -20.31
C ARG A 98 33.91 -3.79 -19.24
N ALA A 99 33.44 -2.97 -18.30
CA ALA A 99 34.26 -2.39 -17.22
C ALA A 99 34.71 -3.42 -16.17
N GLY A 100 34.06 -4.59 -16.11
CA GLY A 100 34.50 -5.75 -15.33
C GLY A 100 33.58 -6.11 -14.16
N ALA A 101 33.82 -7.28 -13.57
CA ALA A 101 32.94 -7.89 -12.56
C ALA A 101 32.74 -7.04 -11.29
N PHE A 102 33.69 -6.17 -10.95
CA PHE A 102 33.58 -5.29 -9.78
C PHE A 102 32.42 -4.29 -9.89
N TYR A 103 32.17 -3.74 -11.09
CA TYR A 103 31.07 -2.79 -11.33
C TYR A 103 29.72 -3.48 -11.57
N LEU A 104 29.75 -4.78 -11.88
CA LEU A 104 28.55 -5.58 -12.10
C LEU A 104 27.70 -5.71 -10.84
N PHE A 105 28.33 -5.92 -9.67
CA PHE A 105 27.62 -6.08 -8.40
C PHE A 105 26.77 -4.85 -8.01
N PRO A 106 27.32 -3.64 -7.93
CA PRO A 106 26.52 -2.45 -7.61
C PRO A 106 25.51 -2.10 -8.71
N TRP A 107 25.80 -2.35 -9.99
CA TRP A 107 24.82 -2.17 -11.06
C TRP A 107 23.63 -3.13 -10.93
N LEU A 108 23.90 -4.40 -10.64
CA LEU A 108 22.87 -5.42 -10.45
C LEU A 108 22.05 -5.14 -9.18
N ALA A 109 22.70 -4.68 -8.10
CA ALA A 109 22.00 -4.21 -6.90
C ALA A 109 21.09 -3.01 -7.19
N ALA A 110 21.56 -2.01 -7.94
CA ALA A 110 20.76 -0.89 -8.39
C ALA A 110 19.55 -1.36 -9.20
N PHE A 111 19.77 -2.27 -10.16
CA PHE A 111 18.72 -2.84 -11.00
C PHE A 111 17.66 -3.57 -10.17
N ILE A 112 18.07 -4.40 -9.20
CA ILE A 112 17.15 -5.10 -8.31
C ILE A 112 16.34 -4.11 -7.46
N CYS A 113 16.98 -3.08 -6.90
CA CYS A 113 16.29 -2.05 -6.13
C CYS A 113 15.22 -1.34 -6.96
N VAL A 114 15.56 -0.86 -8.15
CA VAL A 114 14.61 -0.17 -9.03
C VAL A 114 13.50 -1.11 -9.47
N PHE A 115 13.83 -2.34 -9.85
CA PHE A 115 12.84 -3.33 -10.28
C PHE A 115 11.83 -3.65 -9.16
N LEU A 116 12.31 -3.87 -7.93
CA LEU A 116 11.44 -4.05 -6.77
C LEU A 116 10.59 -2.81 -6.51
N GLY A 117 11.18 -1.62 -6.57
CA GLY A 117 10.47 -0.34 -6.44
C GLY A 117 9.31 -0.22 -7.44
N VAL A 118 9.53 -0.51 -8.72
CA VAL A 118 8.49 -0.54 -9.74
C VAL A 118 7.42 -1.59 -9.44
N ALA A 119 7.82 -2.82 -9.08
CA ALA A 119 6.89 -3.89 -8.74
C ALA A 119 5.98 -3.49 -7.56
N GLY A 120 6.54 -2.88 -6.52
CA GLY A 120 5.79 -2.34 -5.38
C GLY A 120 4.84 -1.22 -5.81
N ALA A 121 5.28 -0.28 -6.65
CA ALA A 121 4.46 0.81 -7.16
C ALA A 121 3.26 0.30 -7.97
N VAL A 122 3.50 -0.65 -8.88
CA VAL A 122 2.44 -1.25 -9.71
C VAL A 122 1.49 -2.09 -8.85
N SER A 123 1.99 -2.79 -7.84
CA SER A 123 1.12 -3.54 -6.91
C SER A 123 0.10 -2.64 -6.21
N LEU A 124 0.47 -1.40 -5.86
CA LEU A 124 -0.46 -0.44 -5.24
C LEU A 124 -1.58 0.00 -6.20
N LEU A 125 -1.32 -0.04 -7.51
CA LEU A 125 -2.29 0.26 -8.57
C LEU A 125 -3.21 -0.93 -8.87
N THR A 126 -2.68 -2.15 -8.87
CA THR A 126 -3.43 -3.36 -9.25
C THR A 126 -4.21 -3.97 -8.08
N THR A 127 -3.73 -3.79 -6.85
CA THR A 127 -4.42 -4.29 -5.66
C THR A 127 -5.67 -3.46 -5.41
N ARG A 128 -6.83 -4.10 -5.45
CA ARG A 128 -8.09 -3.46 -5.07
C ARG A 128 -8.00 -3.01 -3.60
N PRO A 129 -8.19 -1.72 -3.30
CA PRO A 129 -8.28 -1.31 -1.91
C PRO A 129 -9.53 -1.97 -1.32
N THR A 130 -9.36 -2.70 -0.22
CA THR A 130 -10.46 -3.07 0.66
C THR A 130 -10.92 -1.83 1.40
N VAL A 131 -11.43 -0.83 0.66
CA VAL A 131 -12.29 0.18 1.27
C VAL A 131 -13.59 -0.55 1.48
N ALA A 132 -13.93 -0.79 2.74
CA ALA A 132 -15.22 -1.34 3.05
C ALA A 132 -16.27 -0.34 2.57
N ALA A 133 -16.94 -0.68 1.47
CA ALA A 133 -18.25 -0.12 1.24
C ALA A 133 -19.14 -0.70 2.36
N PRO A 134 -19.97 0.12 3.04
CA PRO A 134 -20.85 -0.36 4.08
C PRO A 134 -21.55 -1.61 3.58
N HIS A 135 -21.35 -2.73 4.27
CA HIS A 135 -21.95 -4.00 3.88
C HIS A 135 -23.47 -3.84 4.07
N VAL A 136 -24.16 -3.45 3.01
CA VAL A 136 -25.62 -3.28 2.98
C VAL A 136 -26.33 -4.56 3.44
N ASN A 137 -25.66 -5.71 3.25
CA ASN A 137 -26.11 -7.02 3.73
C ASN A 137 -26.15 -7.14 5.27
N ASN A 138 -25.29 -6.43 6.02
CA ASN A 138 -25.35 -6.45 7.48
C ASN A 138 -26.47 -5.56 8.02
N ILE A 139 -26.89 -4.53 7.29
CA ILE A 139 -28.03 -3.68 7.67
C ILE A 139 -29.32 -4.52 7.70
N ALA A 140 -29.46 -5.45 6.75
CA ALA A 140 -30.58 -6.39 6.70
C ALA A 140 -30.56 -7.43 7.83
N THR A 141 -29.37 -7.88 8.27
CA THR A 141 -29.22 -8.87 9.35
C THR A 141 -29.59 -8.30 10.73
N TYR A 142 -29.44 -6.99 10.93
CA TYR A 142 -29.86 -6.29 12.16
C TYR A 142 -31.23 -5.60 12.01
N ALA A 143 -32.02 -5.94 10.98
CA ALA A 143 -33.33 -5.35 10.73
C ALA A 143 -34.37 -5.61 11.84
N ASP A 144 -34.08 -6.55 12.76
CA ASP A 144 -34.91 -6.78 13.96
C ASP A 144 -34.56 -5.82 15.14
N GLY A 145 -33.60 -4.89 14.98
CA GLY A 145 -33.18 -3.88 15.97
C GLY A 145 -33.18 -2.42 15.45
N ASN A 146 -32.62 -1.47 16.21
CA ASN A 146 -32.50 -0.06 15.79
C ASN A 146 -31.59 0.06 14.55
N PRO A 147 -32.11 0.44 13.36
CA PRO A 147 -31.33 0.48 12.12
C PRO A 147 -30.24 1.57 12.15
N LEU A 148 -30.39 2.58 13.00
CA LEU A 148 -29.43 3.66 13.16
C LEU A 148 -28.17 3.16 13.90
N TYR A 149 -28.37 2.31 14.91
CA TYR A 149 -27.28 1.61 15.61
C TYR A 149 -26.48 0.71 14.66
N SER A 150 -27.16 -0.14 13.87
CA SER A 150 -26.47 -1.06 12.96
C SER A 150 -25.68 -0.32 11.87
N ALA A 151 -26.21 0.79 11.36
CA ALA A 151 -25.49 1.67 10.46
C ALA A 151 -24.26 2.27 11.14
N ALA A 152 -24.41 2.93 12.30
CA ALA A 152 -23.29 3.53 13.03
C ALA A 152 -22.19 2.51 13.37
N TYR A 153 -22.57 1.32 13.82
CA TYR A 153 -21.64 0.21 14.09
C TYR A 153 -20.84 -0.16 12.84
N SER A 154 -21.51 -0.32 11.69
CA SER A 154 -20.84 -0.66 10.43
C SER A 154 -19.86 0.43 9.98
N TYR A 155 -20.20 1.70 10.14
CA TYR A 155 -19.32 2.82 9.80
C TYR A 155 -18.05 2.82 10.67
N VAL A 156 -18.17 2.58 11.97
CA VAL A 156 -17.00 2.54 12.87
C VAL A 156 -16.08 1.37 12.51
N GLN A 157 -16.64 0.19 12.27
CA GLN A 157 -15.85 -0.98 11.87
C GLN A 157 -15.13 -0.77 10.53
N ASP A 158 -15.80 -0.14 9.56
CA ASP A 158 -15.24 0.12 8.24
C ASP A 158 -14.12 1.16 8.28
N VAL A 159 -14.22 2.17 9.15
CA VAL A 159 -13.18 3.18 9.37
C VAL A 159 -11.88 2.53 9.88
N ASP A 160 -11.97 1.66 10.90
CA ASP A 160 -10.79 0.99 11.47
C ASP A 160 -10.08 0.10 10.43
N VAL A 161 -10.84 -0.62 9.60
CA VAL A 161 -10.30 -1.43 8.50
C VAL A 161 -9.63 -0.54 7.44
N GLY A 162 -10.23 0.62 7.14
CA GLY A 162 -9.71 1.61 6.23
C GLY A 162 -8.36 2.17 6.67
N ASP A 163 -8.23 2.53 7.94
CA ASP A 163 -7.00 3.12 8.52
C ASP A 163 -5.82 2.15 8.48
N VAL A 164 -6.06 0.88 8.85
CA VAL A 164 -5.04 -0.16 8.78
C VAL A 164 -4.61 -0.44 7.33
N THR A 165 -5.55 -0.40 6.39
CA THR A 165 -5.24 -0.58 4.95
C THR A 165 -4.46 0.61 4.39
N LEU A 166 -4.85 1.84 4.76
CA LEU A 166 -4.18 3.06 4.33
C LEU A 166 -2.75 3.14 4.88
N SER A 167 -2.56 2.86 6.17
CA SER A 167 -1.23 2.84 6.79
C SER A 167 -0.30 1.82 6.12
N ALA A 168 -0.84 0.64 5.74
CA ALA A 168 -0.07 -0.35 5.01
C ALA A 168 0.38 0.14 3.63
N ARG A 169 -0.54 0.73 2.87
CA ARG A 169 -0.23 1.27 1.53
C ARG A 169 0.75 2.44 1.57
N VAL A 170 0.62 3.33 2.56
CA VAL A 170 1.56 4.45 2.76
C VAL A 170 2.96 3.94 3.07
N THR A 171 3.07 2.92 3.92
CA THR A 171 4.36 2.28 4.25
C THR A 171 5.02 1.68 3.00
N ILE A 172 4.25 0.97 2.18
CA ILE A 172 4.77 0.38 0.94
C ILE A 172 5.17 1.47 -0.06
N LEU A 173 4.40 2.55 -0.17
CA LEU A 173 4.75 3.69 -1.03
C LEU A 173 6.07 4.34 -0.57
N ARG A 174 6.29 4.45 0.76
CA ARG A 174 7.57 4.91 1.31
C ARG A 174 8.72 3.97 0.91
N ASP A 175 8.53 2.67 1.03
CA ASP A 175 9.56 1.67 0.68
C ASP A 175 9.87 1.68 -0.82
N VAL A 176 8.85 1.85 -1.67
CA VAL A 176 9.00 2.07 -3.11
C VAL A 176 9.89 3.29 -3.36
N ALA A 177 9.58 4.43 -2.75
CA ALA A 177 10.37 5.65 -2.93
C ALA A 177 11.83 5.46 -2.46
N LEU A 178 12.05 4.79 -1.33
CA LEU A 178 13.38 4.47 -0.83
C LEU A 178 14.16 3.56 -1.79
N LEU A 179 13.52 2.52 -2.33
CA LEU A 179 14.16 1.59 -3.26
C LEU A 179 14.56 2.27 -4.58
N LEU A 180 13.70 3.14 -5.12
CA LEU A 180 14.02 3.94 -6.31
C LEU A 180 15.21 4.88 -6.04
N VAL A 181 15.16 5.64 -4.93
CA VAL A 181 16.26 6.56 -4.55
C VAL A 181 17.57 5.81 -4.33
N VAL A 182 17.55 4.68 -3.61
CA VAL A 182 18.76 3.87 -3.39
C VAL A 182 19.28 3.30 -4.70
N GLY A 183 18.40 2.82 -5.60
CA GLY A 183 18.77 2.35 -6.92
C GLY A 183 19.45 3.43 -7.76
N ALA A 184 18.84 4.62 -7.81
CA ALA A 184 19.40 5.78 -8.51
C ALA A 184 20.75 6.21 -7.93
N LEU A 185 20.91 6.23 -6.61
CA LEU A 185 22.18 6.57 -5.95
C LEU A 185 23.28 5.54 -6.25
N LEU A 186 22.97 4.25 -6.16
CA LEU A 186 23.92 3.19 -6.52
C LEU A 186 24.39 3.32 -7.97
N TYR A 187 23.47 3.63 -8.88
CA TYR A 187 23.82 3.87 -10.29
C TYR A 187 24.67 5.12 -10.48
N ALA A 188 24.34 6.22 -9.80
CA ALA A 188 25.08 7.48 -9.88
C ALA A 188 26.53 7.33 -9.39
N VAL A 189 26.77 6.49 -8.37
CA VAL A 189 28.11 6.22 -7.83
C VAL A 189 28.97 5.45 -8.83
N ILE A 190 28.41 4.49 -9.57
CA ILE A 190 29.19 3.68 -10.53
C ILE A 190 29.43 4.41 -11.86
N TRP A 191 28.49 5.27 -12.26
CA TRP A 191 28.50 5.94 -13.55
C TRP A 191 29.84 6.61 -13.93
N PRO A 192 30.50 7.41 -13.08
CA PRO A 192 31.76 8.08 -13.44
C PRO A 192 32.93 7.12 -13.69
N PHE A 193 32.89 5.90 -13.14
CA PHE A 193 33.97 4.92 -13.29
C PHE A 193 33.78 4.01 -14.49
N VAL A 194 32.59 4.01 -15.07
CA VAL A 194 32.20 3.15 -16.19
C VAL A 194 32.17 3.94 -17.50
N GLN A 195 32.36 5.27 -17.46
CA GLN A 195 32.45 6.07 -18.69
C GLN A 195 33.67 5.64 -19.53
N PRO A 196 33.51 5.53 -20.86
CA PRO A 196 34.60 5.16 -21.77
C PRO A 196 35.71 6.20 -21.84
#